data_AF-A0A319CUW4-F1
#
_entry.id   AF-A0A319CUW4-F1
#
_cell.length_a   1.000
_cell.length_b   1.000
_cell.length_c   1.000
_cell.angle_alpha   90.00
_cell.angle_beta   90.00
_cell.angle_gamma   90.00
#
_symmetry.space_group_name_H-M   'P 1'
#
loop_
_entity.id
_entity.type
_entity.pdbx_description
1 polymer ?
#
loop_
_entity_poly.entity_id
_entity_poly.type
_entity_poly.pdbx_seq_one_letter_code
_entity_poly.pdbx_strand_id
1 'polypeptide(L)'
;MLACHRWTESRRDTITLQDDHIVAMEILLRKLHATLGAMSVKEISVADVWHLVLACGKYGLNPNEFRGWFASWAKRAVTQIDNFYRGDERIYHRQILFPSWATDHAALFAEATKSLVYRSEAHIAERNPTKVDQMHLPPRILQQINAVRGRLRNIAHKGLFDRIATTLKASSAPCCERTVFEFFRELQRISVWSFEDCMRHCSIDDLVFRMKRFDASKMREYRDPKTQKPMDGFACEHGWKAVVAGAAKRVEAYFDGLCLDCMDLTKNLHKGGDRDRDYWAYMRPRDRYDENCRIKHGEPTWYFSFMGRREKKGLIADV
;
A
#
# COMPACT_ATOMS: atom_id res chain seq x y z
N MET A 1 31.28 -31.03 34.46
CA MET A 1 29.90 -31.46 34.78
C MET A 1 28.99 -30.25 34.60
N LEU A 2 28.21 -30.22 33.51
CA LEU A 2 27.20 -29.19 33.30
C LEU A 2 26.03 -29.50 34.25
N ALA A 3 25.73 -28.58 35.17
CA ALA A 3 24.55 -28.69 36.02
C ALA A 3 23.31 -28.73 35.12
N CYS A 4 22.59 -29.85 35.13
CA CYS A 4 21.30 -29.98 34.45
C CYS A 4 20.30 -29.06 35.18
N HIS A 5 20.09 -27.86 34.66
CA HIS A 5 19.04 -26.96 35.15
C HIS A 5 17.68 -27.62 34.88
N ARG A 6 17.10 -28.26 35.91
CA ARG A 6 15.73 -28.80 35.86
C ARG A 6 14.77 -27.70 36.32
N TRP A 7 13.88 -27.31 35.43
CA TRP A 7 12.78 -26.39 35.71
C TRP A 7 11.87 -26.94 36.81
N THR A 8 11.37 -26.10 37.70
CA THR A 8 10.49 -26.52 38.81
C THR A 8 9.21 -27.18 38.30
N GLU A 9 8.74 -26.69 37.16
CA GLU A 9 7.58 -27.15 36.40
C GLU A 9 7.77 -28.57 35.86
N SER A 10 9.01 -29.04 35.67
CA SER A 10 9.28 -30.41 35.20
C SER A 10 8.81 -31.51 36.15
N ARG A 11 8.45 -31.14 37.39
CA ARG A 11 7.93 -32.05 38.42
C ARG A 11 6.43 -31.91 38.65
N ARG A 12 5.72 -31.13 37.83
CA ARG A 12 4.29 -30.86 37.97
C ARG A 12 3.54 -31.31 36.73
N ASP A 13 2.32 -31.83 36.93
CA ASP A 13 1.40 -32.19 35.83
C ASP A 13 0.59 -30.99 35.32
N THR A 14 0.81 -29.81 35.91
CA THR A 14 0.09 -28.59 35.56
C THR A 14 1.06 -27.43 35.44
N ILE A 15 0.92 -26.67 34.36
CA ILE A 15 1.66 -25.44 34.08
C ILE A 15 0.64 -24.33 33.89
N THR A 16 0.82 -23.22 34.62
CA THR A 16 -0.01 -22.02 34.45
C THR A 16 0.68 -21.07 33.49
N LEU A 17 -0.02 -20.73 32.40
CA LEU A 17 0.43 -19.77 31.42
C LEU A 17 -0.11 -18.38 31.79
N GLN A 18 0.78 -17.45 32.13
CA GLN A 18 0.41 -16.10 32.56
C GLN A 18 0.40 -15.14 31.36
N ASP A 19 -0.61 -14.27 31.31
CA ASP A 19 -0.78 -13.21 30.30
C ASP A 19 -0.96 -13.72 28.86
N ASP A 20 -1.37 -14.97 28.69
CA ASP A 20 -1.63 -15.56 27.37
C ASP A 20 -3.09 -15.43 26.95
N HIS A 21 -3.29 -15.14 25.67
CA HIS A 21 -4.62 -15.05 25.09
C HIS A 21 -5.19 -16.44 24.80
N ILE A 22 -6.31 -16.79 25.43
CA ILE A 22 -6.89 -18.15 25.41
C ILE A 22 -7.05 -18.67 23.97
N VAL A 23 -7.68 -17.89 23.09
CA VAL A 23 -7.94 -18.30 21.69
C VAL A 23 -6.64 -18.50 20.90
N ALA A 24 -5.63 -17.64 21.14
CA ALA A 24 -4.34 -17.75 20.47
C ALA A 24 -3.60 -19.01 20.91
N MET A 25 -3.65 -19.34 22.20
CA MET A 25 -3.09 -20.57 22.75
C MET A 25 -3.81 -21.81 22.22
N GLU A 26 -5.14 -21.77 22.08
CA GLU A 26 -5.86 -22.88 21.45
C GLU A 26 -5.39 -23.11 20.01
N ILE A 27 -5.27 -22.05 19.19
CA ILE A 27 -4.76 -22.15 17.82
C ILE A 27 -3.34 -22.76 17.81
N LEU A 28 -2.46 -22.26 18.68
CA LEU A 28 -1.08 -22.70 18.81
C LEU A 28 -0.99 -24.18 19.21
N LEU A 29 -1.70 -24.59 20.27
CA LEU A 29 -1.71 -25.97 20.75
C LEU A 29 -2.29 -26.91 19.70
N ARG A 30 -3.41 -26.54 19.06
CA ARG A 30 -3.98 -27.34 17.97
C ARG A 30 -3.02 -27.50 16.80
N LYS A 31 -2.21 -26.49 16.49
CA LYS A 31 -1.14 -26.63 15.48
C LYS A 31 -0.11 -27.67 15.90
N LEU A 32 0.39 -27.61 17.14
CA LEU A 32 1.37 -28.56 17.68
C LEU A 32 0.83 -30.00 17.74
N HIS A 33 -0.47 -30.16 18.00
CA HIS A 33 -1.15 -31.45 18.04
C HIS A 33 -1.74 -31.90 16.69
N ALA A 34 -1.46 -31.18 15.60
CA ALA A 34 -1.99 -31.47 14.26
C ALA A 34 -3.55 -31.53 14.16
N THR A 35 -4.26 -30.82 15.03
CA THR A 35 -5.74 -30.75 15.07
C THR A 35 -6.29 -29.39 14.63
N LEU A 36 -5.44 -28.49 14.14
CA LEU A 36 -5.83 -27.13 13.73
C LEU A 36 -6.92 -27.12 12.63
N GLY A 37 -6.91 -28.10 11.72
CA GLY A 37 -7.91 -28.22 10.66
C GLY A 37 -9.34 -28.48 11.16
N ALA A 38 -9.49 -29.00 12.38
CA ALA A 38 -10.80 -29.24 12.99
C ALA A 38 -11.37 -27.99 13.70
N MET A 39 -10.57 -26.93 13.88
CA MET A 39 -11.01 -25.72 14.56
C MET A 39 -11.98 -24.91 13.69
N SER A 40 -13.10 -24.48 14.29
CA SER A 40 -13.98 -23.51 13.65
C SER A 40 -13.32 -22.14 13.64
N VAL A 41 -13.09 -21.60 12.44
CA VAL A 41 -12.56 -20.23 12.26
C VAL A 41 -13.64 -19.14 12.36
N LYS A 42 -14.91 -19.48 12.66
CA LYS A 42 -16.05 -18.54 12.62
C LYS A 42 -16.02 -17.49 13.75
N GLU A 43 -15.39 -17.82 14.87
CA GLU A 43 -15.40 -17.00 16.09
C GLU A 43 -14.07 -16.27 16.32
N ILE A 44 -13.13 -16.40 15.38
CA ILE A 44 -11.77 -15.87 15.53
C ILE A 44 -11.71 -14.48 14.93
N SER A 45 -11.51 -13.48 15.78
CA SER A 45 -11.36 -12.07 15.41
C SER A 45 -9.95 -11.78 14.89
N VAL A 46 -9.77 -10.59 14.29
CA VAL A 46 -8.42 -10.13 13.90
C VAL A 46 -7.51 -9.97 15.13
N ALA A 47 -8.07 -9.54 16.28
CA ALA A 47 -7.32 -9.42 17.53
C ALA A 47 -6.74 -10.77 18.00
N ASP A 48 -7.49 -11.86 17.84
CA ASP A 48 -6.99 -13.21 18.17
C ASP A 48 -5.77 -13.59 17.34
N VAL A 49 -5.74 -13.19 16.06
CA VAL A 49 -4.60 -13.45 15.18
C VAL A 49 -3.40 -12.58 15.54
N TRP A 50 -3.60 -11.35 16.00
CA TRP A 50 -2.52 -10.54 16.56
C TRP A 50 -1.91 -11.22 17.79
N HIS A 51 -2.76 -11.69 18.70
CA HIS A 51 -2.30 -12.44 19.87
C HIS A 51 -1.61 -13.77 19.50
N LEU A 52 -2.02 -14.42 18.40
CA LEU A 52 -1.31 -15.60 17.89
C LEU A 52 0.12 -15.27 17.46
N VAL A 53 0.34 -14.15 16.77
CA VAL A 53 1.69 -13.70 16.39
C VAL A 53 2.54 -13.44 17.65
N LEU A 54 1.95 -12.79 18.67
CA LEU A 54 2.62 -12.57 19.96
C LEU A 54 2.99 -13.89 20.65
N ALA A 55 2.05 -14.83 20.71
CA ALA A 55 2.27 -16.15 21.31
C ALA A 55 3.37 -16.91 20.57
N CYS A 56 3.41 -16.86 19.24
CA CYS A 56 4.51 -17.43 18.46
C CYS A 56 5.87 -16.87 18.89
N GLY A 57 5.97 -15.54 19.04
CA GLY A 57 7.18 -14.89 19.55
C GLY A 57 7.56 -15.33 20.96
N LYS A 58 6.58 -15.41 21.88
CA LYS A 58 6.79 -15.83 23.27
C LYS A 58 7.29 -17.27 23.40
N TYR A 59 6.77 -18.17 22.57
CA TYR A 59 7.07 -19.62 22.64
C TYR A 59 8.07 -20.11 21.59
N GLY A 60 8.72 -19.21 20.86
CA GLY A 60 9.76 -19.57 19.89
C GLY A 60 9.25 -20.30 18.64
N LEU A 61 7.98 -20.12 18.28
CA LEU A 61 7.40 -20.66 17.06
C LEU A 61 7.47 -19.64 15.92
N ASN A 62 7.57 -20.13 14.69
CA ASN A 62 7.55 -19.28 13.52
C ASN A 62 6.09 -19.03 13.06
N PRO A 63 5.59 -17.78 13.06
CA PRO A 63 4.22 -17.50 12.61
C PRO A 63 3.95 -17.94 11.16
N ASN A 64 4.98 -18.09 10.33
CA ASN A 64 4.86 -18.60 8.95
C ASN A 64 4.31 -20.03 8.89
N GLU A 65 4.46 -20.83 9.94
CA GLU A 65 3.89 -22.17 10.02
C GLU A 65 2.35 -22.19 10.04
N PHE A 66 1.74 -21.04 10.33
CA PHE A 66 0.30 -20.83 10.34
C PHE A 66 -0.23 -20.28 9.00
N ARG A 67 0.62 -20.01 8.00
CA ARG A 67 0.22 -19.37 6.72
C ARG A 67 -0.99 -20.01 6.06
N GLY A 68 -1.04 -21.35 5.97
CA GLY A 68 -2.15 -22.07 5.33
C GLY A 68 -3.48 -21.94 6.09
N TRP A 69 -3.42 -21.98 7.42
CA TRP A 69 -4.57 -21.74 8.27
C TRP A 69 -5.01 -20.28 8.20
N PHE A 70 -4.07 -19.34 8.31
CA PHE A 70 -4.32 -17.91 8.21
C PHE A 70 -4.97 -17.54 6.87
N ALA A 71 -4.51 -18.11 5.75
CA ALA A 71 -5.15 -17.93 4.44
C ALA A 71 -6.61 -18.39 4.43
N SER A 72 -6.90 -19.52 5.10
CA SER A 72 -8.26 -20.07 5.19
C SER A 72 -9.17 -19.22 6.09
N TRP A 73 -8.64 -18.72 7.21
CA TRP A 73 -9.32 -17.79 8.10
C TRP A 73 -9.58 -16.44 7.41
N ALA A 74 -8.57 -15.86 6.74
CA ALA A 74 -8.65 -14.55 6.10
C ALA A 74 -9.73 -14.51 5.00
N LYS A 75 -9.85 -15.58 4.20
CA LYS A 75 -10.95 -15.71 3.20
C LYS A 75 -12.33 -15.55 3.82
N ARG A 76 -12.52 -15.99 5.07
CA ARG A 76 -13.79 -15.82 5.79
C ARG A 76 -13.89 -14.45 6.45
N ALA A 77 -12.81 -13.95 7.06
CA ALA A 77 -12.78 -12.64 7.69
C ALA A 77 -13.22 -11.52 6.71
N VAL A 78 -12.81 -11.59 5.44
CA VAL A 78 -13.23 -10.66 4.38
C VAL A 78 -14.75 -10.63 4.20
N THR A 79 -15.44 -11.77 4.30
CA THR A 79 -16.91 -11.84 4.14
C THR A 79 -17.67 -11.19 5.30
N GLN A 80 -16.99 -10.89 6.40
CA GLN A 80 -17.60 -10.30 7.59
C GLN A 80 -17.30 -8.80 7.71
N ILE A 81 -16.74 -8.18 6.68
CA ILE A 81 -16.34 -6.77 6.73
C ILE A 81 -17.53 -5.85 7.00
N ASP A 82 -18.66 -6.07 6.32
CA ASP A 82 -19.87 -5.27 6.49
C ASP A 82 -20.38 -5.32 7.94
N ASN A 83 -20.32 -6.51 8.56
CA ASN A 83 -20.81 -6.74 9.90
C ASN A 83 -19.90 -6.11 10.98
N PHE A 84 -18.59 -6.31 10.89
CA PHE A 84 -17.65 -5.90 11.95
C PHE A 84 -17.04 -4.51 11.75
N TYR A 85 -16.96 -4.04 10.51
CA TYR A 85 -16.35 -2.76 10.17
C TYR A 85 -17.33 -1.74 9.61
N ARG A 86 -18.64 -2.03 9.66
CA ARG A 86 -19.71 -1.17 9.12
C ARG A 86 -19.47 -0.79 7.65
N GLY A 87 -18.91 -1.71 6.88
CA GLY A 87 -18.53 -1.52 5.48
C GLY A 87 -17.24 -0.73 5.25
N ASP A 88 -16.53 -0.26 6.28
CA ASP A 88 -15.23 0.42 6.09
C ASP A 88 -14.08 -0.60 5.96
N GLU A 89 -13.89 -1.08 4.73
CA GLU A 89 -12.77 -1.96 4.34
C GLU A 89 -11.39 -1.42 4.74
N ARG A 90 -11.22 -0.10 4.89
CA ARG A 90 -9.91 0.49 5.27
C ARG A 90 -9.54 0.10 6.69
N ILE A 91 -10.52 -0.02 7.59
CA ILE A 91 -10.27 -0.48 8.96
C ILE A 91 -9.73 -1.91 8.94
N TYR A 92 -10.38 -2.79 8.18
CA TYR A 92 -9.94 -4.16 8.01
C TYR A 92 -8.50 -4.22 7.47
N HIS A 93 -8.22 -3.51 6.37
CA HIS A 93 -6.88 -3.50 5.80
C HIS A 93 -5.82 -2.97 6.76
N ARG A 94 -6.12 -1.93 7.56
CA ARG A 94 -5.17 -1.44 8.59
C ARG A 94 -4.90 -2.46 9.69
N GLN A 95 -5.87 -3.30 10.04
CA GLN A 95 -5.71 -4.35 11.06
C GLN A 95 -5.03 -5.62 10.51
N ILE A 96 -5.21 -5.94 9.23
CA ILE A 96 -4.66 -7.17 8.64
C ILE A 96 -3.21 -7.05 8.17
N LEU A 97 -2.70 -5.82 8.07
CA LEU A 97 -1.33 -5.52 7.66
C LEU A 97 -0.28 -6.29 8.48
N PHE A 98 -0.30 -6.19 9.81
CA PHE A 98 0.68 -6.85 10.66
C PHE A 98 0.57 -8.39 10.63
N PRO A 99 -0.63 -9.01 10.79
CA PRO A 99 -0.77 -10.46 10.66
C PRO A 99 -0.36 -11.02 9.31
N SER A 100 -0.72 -10.34 8.20
CA SER A 100 -0.36 -10.82 6.85
C SER A 100 1.14 -10.73 6.58
N TRP A 101 1.83 -9.72 7.14
CA TRP A 101 3.29 -9.64 7.14
C TRP A 101 3.91 -10.76 8.00
N ALA A 102 3.45 -10.91 9.25
CA ALA A 102 4.03 -11.84 10.21
C ALA A 102 3.89 -13.31 9.79
N THR A 103 2.78 -13.67 9.16
CA THR A 103 2.50 -15.04 8.65
C THR A 103 3.02 -15.27 7.23
N ASP A 104 3.68 -14.27 6.64
CA ASP A 104 4.22 -14.28 5.28
C ASP A 104 3.16 -14.60 4.20
N HIS A 105 1.97 -14.00 4.35
CA HIS A 105 0.87 -14.13 3.40
C HIS A 105 0.93 -13.04 2.32
N ALA A 106 1.80 -13.23 1.32
CA ALA A 106 2.13 -12.23 0.30
C ALA A 106 0.93 -11.60 -0.43
N ALA A 107 -0.06 -12.39 -0.85
CA ALA A 107 -1.21 -11.88 -1.60
C ALA A 107 -2.05 -10.88 -0.79
N LEU A 108 -2.48 -11.26 0.42
CA LEU A 108 -3.25 -10.40 1.32
C LEU A 108 -2.46 -9.17 1.77
N PHE A 109 -1.15 -9.30 1.99
CA PHE A 109 -0.31 -8.15 2.34
C PHE A 109 -0.24 -7.14 1.19
N ALA A 110 -0.04 -7.61 -0.05
CA ALA A 110 -0.06 -6.76 -1.23
C ALA A 110 -1.42 -6.10 -1.46
N GLU A 111 -2.50 -6.86 -1.33
CA GLU A 111 -3.88 -6.36 -1.43
C GLU A 111 -4.16 -5.26 -0.40
N ALA A 112 -3.86 -5.52 0.88
CA ALA A 112 -4.10 -4.56 1.96
C ALA A 112 -3.28 -3.27 1.75
N THR A 113 -2.00 -3.39 1.40
CA THR A 113 -1.15 -2.23 1.13
C THR A 113 -1.61 -1.44 -0.10
N LYS A 114 -1.99 -2.12 -1.19
CA LYS A 114 -2.57 -1.48 -2.39
C LYS A 114 -3.85 -0.73 -2.03
N SER A 115 -4.81 -1.40 -1.40
CA SER A 115 -6.10 -0.81 -1.02
C SER A 115 -5.92 0.42 -0.15
N LEU A 116 -5.01 0.37 0.84
CA LEU A 116 -4.72 1.52 1.70
C LEU A 116 -4.10 2.69 0.94
N VAL A 117 -3.15 2.44 0.03
CA VAL A 117 -2.54 3.50 -0.80
C VAL A 117 -3.59 4.24 -1.63
N TYR A 118 -4.48 3.48 -2.26
CA TYR A 118 -5.45 4.04 -3.21
C TYR A 118 -6.66 4.68 -2.53
N ARG A 119 -7.13 4.12 -1.40
CA ARG A 119 -8.39 4.51 -0.75
C ARG A 119 -8.25 5.37 0.49
N SER A 120 -7.05 5.53 1.04
CA SER A 120 -6.85 6.40 2.21
C SER A 120 -6.80 7.89 1.83
N GLU A 121 -7.57 8.70 2.55
CA GLU A 121 -7.56 10.17 2.46
C GLU A 121 -6.46 10.78 3.33
N ALA A 122 -6.13 10.14 4.45
CA ALA A 122 -5.15 10.59 5.43
C ALA A 122 -3.84 9.79 5.37
N HIS A 123 -2.93 10.12 6.29
CA HIS A 123 -1.74 9.32 6.56
C HIS A 123 -2.12 7.85 6.85
N ILE A 124 -1.40 6.93 6.24
CA ILE A 124 -1.63 5.49 6.40
C ILE A 124 -0.84 5.01 7.60
N ALA A 125 -1.56 4.44 8.57
CA ALA A 125 -1.00 3.75 9.71
C ALA A 125 -1.68 2.39 9.83
N GLU A 126 -0.98 1.43 10.42
CA GLU A 126 -1.62 0.20 10.89
C GLU A 126 -2.58 0.51 12.04
N ARG A 127 -3.48 -0.44 12.34
CA ARG A 127 -4.39 -0.34 13.47
C ARG A 127 -4.26 -1.61 14.29
N ASN A 128 -3.63 -1.52 15.45
CA ASN A 128 -3.61 -2.61 16.42
C ASN A 128 -5.00 -2.71 17.08
N PRO A 129 -5.73 -3.84 16.95
CA PRO A 129 -7.01 -4.03 17.61
C PRO A 129 -6.89 -4.52 19.07
N THR A 130 -5.67 -4.70 19.57
CA THR A 130 -5.38 -5.20 20.93
C THR A 130 -4.91 -4.07 21.86
N LYS A 131 -4.61 -4.40 23.12
CA LYS A 131 -4.01 -3.49 24.10
C LYS A 131 -2.48 -3.62 24.22
N VAL A 132 -1.83 -4.38 23.33
CA VAL A 132 -0.40 -4.68 23.43
C VAL A 132 0.38 -3.84 22.42
N ASP A 133 0.96 -2.74 22.89
CA ASP A 133 1.60 -1.70 22.08
C ASP A 133 2.98 -2.07 21.50
N GLN A 134 3.46 -3.31 21.69
CA GLN A 134 4.73 -3.76 21.10
C GLN A 134 4.52 -4.48 19.76
N MET A 135 3.27 -4.82 19.43
CA MET A 135 2.93 -5.48 18.16
C MET A 135 2.77 -4.42 17.09
N HIS A 136 3.77 -4.27 16.23
CA HIS A 136 3.75 -3.27 15.16
C HIS A 136 4.52 -3.74 13.95
N LEU A 137 4.12 -3.27 12.77
CA LEU A 137 4.93 -3.41 11.56
C LEU A 137 6.24 -2.63 11.70
N PRO A 138 7.33 -3.10 11.06
CA PRO A 138 8.53 -2.29 10.87
C PRO A 138 8.18 -0.89 10.31
N PRO A 139 8.63 0.22 10.94
CA PRO A 139 8.25 1.59 10.55
C PRO A 139 8.50 1.89 9.08
N ARG A 140 9.56 1.29 8.52
CA ARG A 140 9.90 1.39 7.12
C ARG A 140 8.78 0.96 6.18
N ILE A 141 8.00 -0.07 6.52
CA ILE A 141 6.89 -0.52 5.71
C ILE A 141 5.85 0.60 5.60
N LEU A 142 5.45 1.20 6.73
CA LEU A 142 4.51 2.33 6.74
C LEU A 142 5.06 3.55 5.99
N GLN A 143 6.36 3.83 6.09
CA GLN A 143 7.01 4.90 5.31
C GLN A 143 6.90 4.65 3.81
N GLN A 144 7.14 3.41 3.34
CA GLN A 144 7.05 3.07 1.92
C GLN A 144 5.62 3.20 1.39
N ILE A 145 4.62 2.70 2.13
CA ILE A 145 3.21 2.82 1.75
C ILE A 145 2.82 4.31 1.58
N ASN A 146 3.20 5.17 2.53
CA ASN A 146 2.91 6.61 2.43
C ASN A 146 3.71 7.29 1.30
N ALA A 147 4.94 6.85 1.03
CA ALA A 147 5.76 7.35 -0.07
C ALA A 147 5.13 7.02 -1.45
N VAL A 148 4.56 5.81 -1.62
CA VAL A 148 3.81 5.43 -2.82
C VAL A 148 2.63 6.39 -3.03
N ARG A 149 1.85 6.64 -1.98
CA ARG A 149 0.71 7.58 -2.05
C ARG A 149 1.14 8.98 -2.47
N GLY A 150 2.25 9.48 -1.91
CA GLY A 150 2.86 10.75 -2.35
C GLY A 150 3.31 10.71 -3.82
N ARG A 151 3.87 9.58 -4.28
CA ARG A 151 4.28 9.41 -5.68
C ARG A 151 3.10 9.43 -6.65
N LEU A 152 1.98 8.79 -6.31
CA LEU A 152 0.77 8.79 -7.12
C LEU A 152 0.22 10.21 -7.32
N ARG A 153 0.21 11.04 -6.26
CA ARG A 153 -0.12 12.47 -6.33
C ARG A 153 0.74 13.20 -7.36
N ASN A 154 2.06 12.98 -7.31
CA ASN A 154 2.99 13.61 -8.23
C ASN A 154 2.79 13.15 -9.69
N ILE A 155 2.46 11.87 -9.91
CA ILE A 155 2.17 11.35 -11.25
C ILE A 155 0.89 11.97 -11.81
N ALA A 156 -0.16 12.09 -10.99
CA ALA A 156 -1.41 12.73 -11.38
C ALA A 156 -1.18 14.21 -11.72
N HIS A 157 -0.48 14.94 -10.85
CA HIS A 157 -0.15 16.35 -11.08
C HIS A 157 0.59 16.55 -12.41
N LYS A 158 1.70 15.83 -12.62
CA LYS A 158 2.45 15.89 -13.88
C LYS A 158 1.59 15.52 -15.08
N GLY A 159 0.81 14.44 -14.96
CA GLY A 159 -0.08 13.97 -16.02
C GLY A 159 -1.14 15.00 -16.45
N LEU A 160 -1.60 15.85 -15.52
CA LEU A 160 -2.57 16.91 -15.80
C LEU A 160 -1.91 18.20 -16.31
N PHE A 161 -0.79 18.61 -15.72
CA PHE A 161 -0.28 19.97 -15.88
C PHE A 161 0.94 20.10 -16.80
N ASP A 162 1.69 19.02 -17.07
CA ASP A 162 2.88 19.09 -17.94
C ASP A 162 2.50 19.58 -19.35
N ARG A 163 1.36 19.11 -19.89
CA ARG A 163 0.90 19.53 -21.22
C ARG A 163 0.46 20.98 -21.27
N ILE A 164 -0.17 21.48 -20.20
CA ILE A 164 -0.49 22.91 -20.07
C ILE A 164 0.79 23.74 -20.05
N ALA A 165 1.78 23.32 -19.25
CA ALA A 165 3.06 24.01 -19.18
C ALA A 165 3.78 24.06 -20.54
N THR A 166 3.71 22.97 -21.34
CA THR A 166 4.20 22.99 -22.72
C THR A 166 3.42 23.96 -23.61
N THR A 167 2.09 23.98 -23.50
CA THR A 167 1.21 24.87 -24.29
C THR A 167 1.54 26.35 -24.02
N LEU A 168 1.70 26.70 -22.74
CA LEU A 168 2.09 28.05 -22.30
C LEU A 168 3.49 28.47 -22.77
N LYS A 169 4.43 27.53 -22.87
CA LYS A 169 5.80 27.81 -23.34
C LYS A 169 5.90 27.94 -24.86
N ALA A 170 5.11 27.15 -25.60
CA ALA A 170 5.27 27.01 -27.04
C ALA A 170 4.45 28.01 -27.86
N SER A 171 3.43 28.64 -27.28
CA SER A 171 2.44 29.40 -28.04
C SER A 171 2.19 30.78 -27.44
N SER A 172 2.39 31.81 -28.26
CA SER A 172 1.85 33.16 -28.03
C SER A 172 0.46 33.35 -28.66
N ALA A 173 -0.15 32.27 -29.17
CA ALA A 173 -1.42 32.37 -29.86
C ALA A 173 -2.55 32.74 -28.89
N PRO A 174 -3.51 33.60 -29.29
CA PRO A 174 -4.67 33.98 -28.47
C PRO A 174 -5.53 32.81 -27.98
N CYS A 175 -5.50 31.66 -28.68
CA CYS A 175 -6.21 30.45 -28.27
C CYS A 175 -5.65 29.82 -26.98
N CYS A 176 -4.40 30.13 -26.62
CA CYS A 176 -3.70 29.52 -25.48
C CYS A 176 -4.39 29.88 -24.16
N GLU A 177 -4.60 31.17 -23.91
CA GLU A 177 -5.25 31.67 -22.70
C GLU A 177 -6.65 31.05 -22.52
N ARG A 178 -7.43 31.02 -23.61
CA ARG A 178 -8.76 30.40 -23.60
C ARG A 178 -8.68 28.92 -23.26
N THR A 179 -7.78 28.18 -23.92
CA THR A 179 -7.63 26.74 -23.70
C THR A 179 -7.26 26.41 -22.26
N VAL A 180 -6.30 27.15 -21.69
CA VAL A 180 -5.86 26.96 -20.30
C VAL A 180 -6.97 27.29 -19.31
N PHE A 181 -7.67 28.41 -19.50
CA PHE A 181 -8.80 28.78 -18.67
C PHE A 181 -9.91 27.72 -18.71
N GLU A 182 -10.28 27.28 -19.92
CA GLU A 182 -11.36 26.30 -20.12
C GLU A 182 -10.98 24.92 -19.57
N PHE A 183 -9.70 24.54 -19.63
CA PHE A 183 -9.20 23.32 -18.99
C PHE A 183 -9.31 23.39 -17.46
N PHE A 184 -8.86 24.48 -16.83
CA PHE A 184 -9.00 24.64 -15.38
C PHE A 184 -10.46 24.72 -14.94
N ARG A 185 -11.31 25.39 -15.71
CA ARG A 185 -12.76 25.43 -15.47
C ARG A 185 -13.37 24.04 -15.53
N GLU A 186 -12.96 23.22 -16.48
CA GLU A 186 -13.42 21.83 -16.57
C GLU A 186 -12.90 20.97 -15.42
N LEU A 187 -11.63 21.14 -15.01
CA LEU A 187 -11.10 20.51 -13.79
C LEU A 187 -11.84 20.95 -12.53
N GLN A 188 -12.26 22.21 -12.45
CA GLN A 188 -13.06 22.73 -11.35
C GLN A 188 -14.46 22.08 -11.33
N ARG A 189 -15.09 21.90 -12.49
CA ARG A 189 -16.39 21.24 -12.62
C ARG A 189 -16.39 19.81 -12.08
N ILE A 190 -15.28 19.09 -12.27
CA ILE A 190 -15.10 17.73 -11.73
C ILE A 190 -14.45 17.72 -10.34
N SER A 191 -14.29 18.88 -9.69
CA SER A 191 -13.72 19.02 -8.35
C SER A 191 -12.30 18.49 -8.21
N VAL A 192 -11.48 18.66 -9.25
CA VAL A 192 -10.03 18.38 -9.24
C VAL A 192 -9.22 19.67 -9.03
N TRP A 193 -9.78 20.83 -9.38
CA TRP A 193 -9.15 22.13 -9.15
C TRP A 193 -9.66 22.79 -7.84
N SER A 194 -8.81 23.36 -6.97
CA SER A 194 -7.33 23.34 -7.04
C SER A 194 -6.79 21.94 -6.73
N PHE A 195 -5.70 21.53 -7.38
CA PHE A 195 -5.18 20.18 -7.22
C PHE A 195 -4.72 19.90 -5.78
N GLU A 196 -4.09 20.89 -5.14
CA GLU A 196 -3.60 20.75 -3.77
C GLU A 196 -4.75 20.56 -2.77
N ASP A 197 -5.82 21.34 -2.88
CA ASP A 197 -6.99 21.21 -2.01
C ASP A 197 -7.72 19.89 -2.26
N CYS A 198 -7.86 19.48 -3.52
CA CYS A 198 -8.38 18.16 -3.87
C CYS A 198 -7.58 17.06 -3.17
N MET A 199 -6.24 17.10 -3.26
CA MET A 199 -5.40 16.05 -2.66
C MET A 199 -5.37 16.03 -1.13
N ARG A 200 -5.80 17.09 -0.45
CA ARG A 200 -5.95 17.10 1.02
C ARG A 200 -7.13 16.27 1.50
N HIS A 201 -8.22 16.22 0.72
CA HIS A 201 -9.48 15.64 1.15
C HIS A 201 -9.93 14.43 0.33
N CYS A 202 -9.17 14.06 -0.71
CA CYS A 202 -9.54 12.97 -1.61
C CYS A 202 -8.53 11.81 -1.52
N SER A 203 -9.04 10.60 -1.71
CA SER A 203 -8.23 9.42 -1.98
C SER A 203 -7.71 9.45 -3.42
N ILE A 204 -6.79 8.55 -3.77
CA ILE A 204 -6.34 8.41 -5.16
C ILE A 204 -7.47 7.88 -6.03
N ASP A 205 -8.28 6.94 -5.51
CA ASP A 205 -9.44 6.40 -6.23
C ASP A 205 -10.48 7.48 -6.54
N ASP A 206 -10.78 8.36 -5.59
CA ASP A 206 -11.70 9.48 -5.80
C ASP A 206 -11.15 10.49 -6.83
N LEU A 207 -9.85 10.80 -6.77
CA LEU A 207 -9.19 11.61 -7.80
C LEU A 207 -9.34 10.99 -9.19
N VAL A 208 -9.02 9.69 -9.34
CA VAL A 208 -9.12 8.98 -10.61
C VAL A 208 -10.56 8.94 -11.11
N PHE A 209 -11.52 8.69 -10.21
CA PHE A 209 -12.95 8.72 -10.52
C PHE A 209 -13.38 10.09 -11.06
N ARG A 210 -12.96 11.18 -10.42
CA ARG A 210 -13.24 12.55 -10.88
C ARG A 210 -12.59 12.84 -12.23
N MET A 211 -11.31 12.48 -12.43
CA MET A 211 -10.61 12.63 -13.70
C MET A 211 -11.32 11.91 -14.86
N LYS A 212 -11.90 10.72 -14.62
CA LYS A 212 -12.68 9.98 -15.63
C LYS A 212 -13.95 10.72 -16.08
N ARG A 213 -14.44 11.70 -15.31
CA ARG A 213 -15.61 12.53 -15.63
C ARG A 213 -15.26 13.77 -16.46
N PHE A 214 -13.98 13.98 -16.79
CA PHE A 214 -13.53 15.08 -17.63
C PHE A 214 -14.17 15.01 -19.02
N ASP A 215 -14.74 16.12 -19.47
CA ASP A 215 -15.42 16.24 -20.76
C ASP A 215 -14.86 17.41 -21.57
N ALA A 216 -14.05 17.08 -22.58
CA ALA A 216 -13.45 18.08 -23.46
C ALA A 216 -14.50 18.91 -24.24
N SER A 217 -15.73 18.40 -24.46
CA SER A 217 -16.78 19.19 -25.12
C SER A 217 -17.31 20.34 -24.27
N LYS A 218 -16.99 20.37 -22.97
CA LYS A 218 -17.31 21.49 -22.07
C LYS A 218 -16.28 22.61 -22.12
N MET A 219 -15.15 22.39 -22.80
CA MET A 219 -14.13 23.41 -23.06
C MET A 219 -14.55 24.21 -24.28
N ARG A 220 -14.77 25.52 -24.11
CA ARG A 220 -15.16 26.38 -25.23
C ARG A 220 -13.97 26.66 -26.12
N GLU A 221 -14.17 26.48 -27.42
CA GLU A 221 -13.19 26.83 -28.44
C GLU A 221 -12.94 28.35 -28.48
N TYR A 222 -11.71 28.72 -28.86
CA TYR A 222 -11.42 30.10 -29.20
C TYR A 222 -11.98 30.41 -30.60
N ARG A 223 -12.78 31.48 -30.69
CA ARG A 223 -13.23 32.05 -31.96
C ARG A 223 -12.53 33.37 -32.17
N ASP A 224 -11.97 33.56 -33.37
CA ASP A 224 -11.37 34.83 -33.75
C ASP A 224 -12.44 35.93 -33.73
N PRO A 225 -12.23 37.04 -33.00
CA PRO A 225 -13.25 38.07 -32.84
C PRO A 225 -13.70 38.72 -34.16
N LYS A 226 -12.82 38.78 -35.17
CA LYS A 226 -13.08 39.44 -36.46
C LYS A 226 -13.81 38.52 -37.43
N THR A 227 -13.43 37.25 -37.46
CA THR A 227 -13.95 36.29 -38.45
C THR A 227 -15.02 35.35 -37.89
N GLN A 228 -15.16 35.28 -36.56
CA GLN A 228 -16.03 34.35 -35.82
C GLN A 228 -15.75 32.86 -36.09
N LYS A 229 -14.66 32.56 -36.81
CA LYS A 229 -14.23 31.20 -37.13
C LYS A 229 -13.40 30.63 -35.98
N PRO A 230 -13.47 29.30 -35.75
CA PRO A 230 -12.50 28.62 -34.92
C PRO A 230 -11.10 28.88 -35.45
N MET A 231 -10.15 29.16 -34.56
CA MET A 231 -8.75 29.30 -34.97
C MET A 231 -8.14 27.89 -35.03
N ASP A 232 -7.77 27.44 -36.23
CA ASP A 232 -7.03 26.18 -36.47
C ASP A 232 -5.57 26.34 -36.03
N GLY A 233 -5.38 26.51 -34.73
CA GLY A 233 -4.06 26.57 -34.12
C GLY A 233 -3.61 25.18 -33.70
N PHE A 234 -2.72 24.56 -34.48
CA PHE A 234 -2.05 23.29 -34.14
C PHE A 234 -1.46 23.26 -32.71
N ALA A 235 -1.15 24.44 -32.14
CA ALA A 235 -0.61 24.60 -30.80
C ALA A 235 -1.64 24.45 -29.66
N CYS A 236 -2.93 24.64 -29.92
CA CYS A 236 -4.01 24.62 -28.90
C CYS A 236 -4.97 23.42 -29.05
N GLU A 237 -4.99 22.80 -30.22
CA GLU A 237 -5.79 21.61 -30.50
C GLU A 237 -5.10 20.37 -29.93
N HIS A 238 -5.49 19.98 -28.72
CA HIS A 238 -5.03 18.76 -28.08
C HIS A 238 -6.22 17.90 -27.70
N GLY A 239 -6.04 16.58 -27.79
CA GLY A 239 -6.98 15.62 -27.24
C GLY A 239 -6.96 15.65 -25.71
N TRP A 240 -7.44 16.73 -25.08
CA TRP A 240 -7.41 16.95 -23.63
C TRP A 240 -8.08 15.81 -22.86
N LYS A 241 -9.18 15.27 -23.41
CA LYS A 241 -9.82 14.05 -22.88
C LYS A 241 -8.85 12.87 -22.81
N ALA A 242 -8.07 12.64 -23.87
CA ALA A 242 -7.07 11.58 -23.91
C ALA A 242 -5.90 11.84 -22.96
N VAL A 243 -5.49 13.11 -22.78
CA VAL A 243 -4.45 13.50 -21.80
C VAL A 243 -4.90 13.15 -20.38
N VAL A 244 -6.10 13.60 -19.98
CA VAL A 244 -6.64 13.36 -18.64
C VAL A 244 -6.93 11.88 -18.41
N ALA A 245 -7.53 11.19 -19.38
CA ALA A 245 -7.79 9.75 -19.30
C ALA A 245 -6.48 8.94 -19.22
N GLY A 246 -5.45 9.34 -19.98
CA GLY A 246 -4.13 8.73 -19.92
C GLY A 246 -3.45 8.93 -18.57
N ALA A 247 -3.57 10.11 -17.98
CA ALA A 247 -3.08 10.37 -16.61
C ALA A 247 -3.82 9.51 -15.58
N ALA A 248 -5.15 9.43 -15.66
CA ALA A 248 -5.97 8.61 -14.76
C ALA A 248 -5.56 7.13 -14.84
N LYS A 249 -5.42 6.58 -16.06
CA LYS A 249 -5.01 5.19 -16.29
C LYS A 249 -3.61 4.89 -15.72
N ARG A 250 -2.65 5.82 -15.90
CA ARG A 250 -1.30 5.65 -15.34
C ARG A 250 -1.30 5.62 -13.82
N VAL A 251 -2.11 6.45 -13.17
CA VAL A 251 -2.23 6.49 -11.70
C VAL A 251 -2.90 5.23 -11.18
N GLU A 252 -4.02 4.83 -11.79
CA GLU A 252 -4.82 3.66 -11.42
C GLU A 252 -4.02 2.34 -11.47
N ALA A 253 -3.14 2.19 -12.48
CA ALA A 253 -2.36 0.97 -12.69
C ALA A 253 -0.93 1.02 -12.14
N TYR A 254 -0.54 2.07 -11.42
CA TYR A 254 0.86 2.29 -11.05
C TYR A 254 1.39 1.30 -10.00
N PHE A 255 0.59 0.93 -9.01
CA PHE A 255 1.09 0.18 -7.83
C PHE A 255 0.24 -1.05 -7.52
N ASP A 256 0.90 -2.18 -7.27
CA ASP A 256 0.26 -3.47 -7.06
C ASP A 256 0.22 -3.92 -5.60
N GLY A 257 0.66 -3.06 -4.67
CA GLY A 257 0.89 -3.44 -3.28
C GLY A 257 2.37 -3.68 -3.03
N LEU A 258 2.76 -3.76 -1.76
CA LEU A 258 4.11 -4.14 -1.38
C LEU A 258 4.29 -5.67 -1.49
N CYS A 259 5.46 -6.10 -1.94
CA CYS A 259 5.80 -7.49 -2.20
C CYS A 259 6.73 -8.03 -1.10
N LEU A 260 6.24 -8.99 -0.31
CA LEU A 260 7.02 -9.63 0.75
C LEU A 260 8.27 -10.34 0.22
N ASP A 261 8.20 -10.96 -0.95
CA ASP A 261 9.35 -11.63 -1.57
C ASP A 261 10.45 -10.63 -1.92
N CYS A 262 10.10 -9.48 -2.49
CA CYS A 262 11.04 -8.39 -2.76
C CYS A 262 11.65 -7.83 -1.47
N MET A 263 10.84 -7.67 -0.42
CA MET A 263 11.32 -7.21 0.89
C MET A 263 12.33 -8.19 1.50
N ASP A 264 12.00 -9.48 1.47
CA ASP A 264 12.83 -10.54 2.03
C ASP A 264 14.15 -10.72 1.28
N LEU A 265 14.13 -10.53 -0.03
CA LEU A 265 15.34 -10.57 -0.86
C LEU A 265 16.27 -9.37 -0.62
N THR A 266 15.73 -8.24 -0.12
CA THR A 266 16.48 -6.97 -0.02
C THR A 266 16.79 -6.54 1.42
N LYS A 267 16.28 -7.25 2.43
CA LYS A 267 16.50 -6.91 3.87
C LYS A 267 17.95 -7.09 4.35
N ASN A 268 18.73 -7.96 3.71
CA ASN A 268 20.08 -8.36 4.15
C ASN A 268 21.16 -8.17 3.08
N LEU A 269 21.01 -7.19 2.18
CA LEU A 269 22.05 -6.88 1.19
C LEU A 269 23.31 -6.39 1.93
N HIS A 270 24.45 -7.01 1.60
CA HIS A 270 25.79 -6.97 2.21
C HIS A 270 26.09 -5.87 3.25
N LYS A 271 26.63 -6.27 4.42
CA LYS A 271 27.08 -5.34 5.47
C LYS A 271 28.24 -4.46 4.93
N GLY A 272 27.95 -3.19 4.65
CA GLY A 272 28.92 -2.22 4.13
C GLY A 272 28.93 -2.04 2.61
N GLY A 273 27.97 -2.63 1.89
CA GLY A 273 27.80 -2.45 0.44
C GLY A 273 27.27 -1.07 0.04
N ASP A 274 27.48 -0.70 -1.23
CA ASP A 274 26.88 0.48 -1.85
C ASP A 274 25.42 0.18 -2.22
N ARG A 275 24.49 1.02 -1.73
CA ARG A 275 23.04 0.85 -1.89
C ARG A 275 22.57 0.86 -3.34
N ASP A 276 23.11 1.80 -4.12
CA ASP A 276 22.70 1.95 -5.52
C ASP A 276 23.27 0.78 -6.30
N ARG A 277 24.50 0.37 -5.95
CA ARG A 277 25.09 -0.85 -6.49
C ARG A 277 24.28 -2.09 -6.15
N ASP A 278 23.82 -2.26 -4.92
CA ASP A 278 23.03 -3.42 -4.50
C ASP A 278 21.66 -3.46 -5.19
N TYR A 279 20.99 -2.30 -5.31
CA TYR A 279 19.76 -2.15 -6.07
C TYR A 279 19.94 -2.52 -7.55
N TRP A 280 20.94 -1.93 -8.22
CA TRP A 280 21.19 -2.18 -9.64
C TRP A 280 21.75 -3.58 -9.91
N ALA A 281 22.59 -4.12 -9.02
CA ALA A 281 23.13 -5.46 -9.14
C ALA A 281 22.03 -6.52 -9.05
N TYR A 282 21.02 -6.31 -8.21
CA TYR A 282 19.88 -7.21 -8.10
C TYR A 282 19.01 -7.23 -9.37
N MET A 283 18.86 -6.08 -10.05
CA MET A 283 18.05 -5.98 -11.27
C MET A 283 18.79 -6.34 -12.55
N ARG A 284 20.11 -6.17 -12.59
CA ARG A 284 20.92 -6.41 -13.80
C ARG A 284 20.69 -7.78 -14.46
N PRO A 285 20.51 -8.91 -13.75
CA PRO A 285 20.31 -10.22 -14.38
C PRO A 285 18.85 -10.57 -14.68
N ARG A 286 17.86 -9.70 -14.37
CA ARG A 286 16.43 -10.05 -14.45
C ARG A 286 15.72 -9.29 -15.58
N ASP A 287 14.90 -10.02 -16.32
CA ASP A 287 14.04 -9.45 -17.37
C ASP A 287 12.73 -8.87 -16.81
N ARG A 288 12.34 -9.27 -15.59
CA ARG A 288 11.09 -8.85 -14.94
C ARG A 288 11.27 -8.54 -13.46
N TYR A 289 10.47 -7.60 -12.95
CA TYR A 289 10.52 -7.16 -11.55
C TYR A 289 9.88 -8.15 -10.58
N ASP A 290 8.95 -8.98 -11.04
CA ASP A 290 8.21 -9.99 -10.25
C ASP A 290 8.78 -11.40 -10.40
N GLU A 291 9.98 -11.54 -10.96
CA GLU A 291 10.61 -12.84 -11.16
C GLU A 291 10.85 -13.54 -9.81
N ASN A 292 10.29 -14.75 -9.66
CA ASN A 292 10.27 -15.54 -8.43
C ASN A 292 9.45 -14.96 -7.26
N CYS A 293 8.57 -13.99 -7.52
CA CYS A 293 7.62 -13.49 -6.53
C CYS A 293 6.31 -14.30 -6.56
N ARG A 294 5.66 -14.45 -5.40
CA ARG A 294 4.35 -15.10 -5.24
C ARG A 294 3.19 -14.26 -5.78
N ILE A 295 3.43 -12.98 -6.06
CA ILE A 295 2.46 -12.07 -6.66
C ILE A 295 3.06 -11.47 -7.93
N LYS A 296 2.22 -11.17 -8.92
CA LYS A 296 2.63 -10.42 -10.11
C LYS A 296 2.65 -8.93 -9.80
N HIS A 297 3.69 -8.23 -10.23
CA HIS A 297 3.80 -6.79 -10.01
C HIS A 297 4.81 -6.11 -10.94
N GLY A 298 4.66 -4.80 -11.13
CA GLY A 298 5.59 -3.99 -11.91
C GLY A 298 6.80 -3.46 -11.12
N GLU A 299 7.57 -2.60 -11.80
CA GLU A 299 8.68 -1.83 -11.23
C GLU A 299 8.29 -1.07 -9.96
N PRO A 300 7.15 -0.35 -9.88
CA PRO A 300 6.86 0.48 -8.71
C PRO A 300 6.75 -0.36 -7.43
N THR A 301 6.07 -1.50 -7.50
CA THR A 301 5.99 -2.42 -6.36
C THR A 301 7.38 -2.90 -5.92
N TRP A 302 8.25 -3.27 -6.86
CA TRP A 302 9.62 -3.67 -6.51
C TRP A 302 10.40 -2.52 -5.85
N TYR A 303 10.37 -1.32 -6.44
CA TYR A 303 11.05 -0.13 -5.93
C TYR A 303 10.62 0.21 -4.50
N PHE A 304 9.32 0.25 -4.21
CA PHE A 304 8.81 0.58 -2.88
C PHE A 304 8.92 -0.58 -1.88
N SER A 305 9.03 -1.82 -2.36
CA SER A 305 9.30 -2.99 -1.51
C SER A 305 10.79 -3.17 -1.19
N PHE A 306 11.66 -2.35 -1.77
CA PHE A 306 13.09 -2.41 -1.52
C PHE A 306 13.42 -2.04 -0.06
N MET A 307 13.99 -2.99 0.67
CA MET A 307 14.37 -2.86 2.08
C MET A 307 15.83 -2.47 2.31
N GLY A 308 16.60 -2.16 1.26
CA GLY A 308 18.01 -1.74 1.38
C GLY A 308 18.17 -0.43 2.18
N ARG A 309 19.07 -0.43 3.17
CA ARG A 309 19.12 0.51 4.31
C ARG A 309 19.02 2.01 3.96
N ARG A 310 18.09 2.71 4.61
CA ARG A 310 18.10 4.18 4.76
C ARG A 310 17.77 4.59 6.20
N GLU A 311 18.45 4.01 7.17
CA GLU A 311 18.59 4.68 8.48
C GLU A 311 19.80 5.63 8.35
N LYS A 312 19.55 6.84 7.86
CA LYS A 312 20.41 7.94 8.29
C LYS A 312 20.12 8.11 9.78
N LYS A 313 21.07 7.69 10.61
CA LYS A 313 21.14 8.03 12.04
C LYS A 313 20.78 9.51 12.22
N GLY A 314 19.62 9.78 12.82
CA GLY A 314 19.49 10.85 13.80
C GLY A 314 20.01 10.29 15.12
N LEU A 315 20.84 11.07 15.79
CA LEU A 315 21.61 10.69 16.98
C LEU A 315 20.73 10.12 18.12
N ILE A 316 21.16 8.98 18.65
CA ILE A 316 20.80 8.35 19.93
C ILE A 316 19.47 7.57 19.96
N ALA A 317 19.61 6.24 20.06
CA ALA A 317 19.17 5.47 21.22
C ALA A 317 19.88 4.09 21.19
N ASP A 318 21.14 4.08 21.61
CA ASP A 318 21.68 2.93 22.32
C ASP A 318 21.56 3.29 23.81
N VAL A 319 20.61 2.64 24.50
CA VAL A 319 20.62 2.01 25.85
C VAL A 319 19.17 1.68 26.18
#